data_AF-A0A974BPY5-F1
#
_entry.id   AF-A0A974BPY5-F1
#
_cell.length_a   1.000
_cell.length_b   1.000
_cell.length_c   1.000
_cell.angle_alpha   90.00
_cell.angle_beta   90.00
_cell.angle_gamma   90.00
#
_symmetry.space_group_name_H-M   'P 1'
#
loop_
_entity.id
_entity.type
_entity.pdbx_description
1 polymer ?
#
loop_
_entity_poly.entity_id
_entity_poly.type
_entity_poly.pdbx_seq_one_letter_code
_entity_poly.pdbx_strand_id
1 'polypeptide(L)' 'MPPLPGAELVHSPLQLYRYLLRCCKLLPTESLQHYYRHAVKQSF' A
#
# COMPACT_ATOMS: atom_id res chain seq x y z
N MET A 1 -7.71 9.43 13.56
CA MET A 1 -7.64 9.55 12.08
C MET A 1 -8.72 8.65 11.52
N PRO A 2 -9.57 9.12 10.60
CA PRO A 2 -10.53 8.25 9.93
C PRO A 2 -9.77 7.13 9.17
N PRO A 3 -10.33 5.92 9.07
CA PRO A 3 -9.72 4.85 8.32
C PRO A 3 -9.53 5.29 6.86
N LEU A 4 -8.39 4.95 6.27
CA LEU A 4 -8.12 5.25 4.86
C LEU A 4 -9.26 4.63 4.02
N PRO A 5 -9.82 5.36 3.04
CA PRO A 5 -10.86 4.83 2.18
C PRO A 5 -10.43 3.48 1.58
N GLY A 6 -11.22 2.43 1.84
CA GLY A 6 -10.96 1.06 1.37
C GLY A 6 -10.15 0.18 2.33
N ALA A 7 -9.59 0.70 3.42
CA ALA A 7 -8.93 -0.11 4.46
C ALA A 7 -9.93 -1.01 5.22
N GLU A 8 -11.19 -0.58 5.32
CA GLU A 8 -12.29 -1.34 5.95
C GLU A 8 -12.65 -2.64 5.20
N LEU A 9 -12.24 -2.75 3.94
CA LEU A 9 -12.48 -3.91 3.07
C LEU A 9 -11.32 -4.93 3.08
N VAL A 10 -10.27 -4.68 3.86
CA VAL A 10 -9.12 -5.56 3.95
C VAL A 10 -9.36 -6.60 5.03
N HIS A 11 -9.86 -7.76 4.62
CA HIS A 11 -10.14 -8.90 5.53
C HIS A 11 -9.10 -10.01 5.38
N SER A 12 -8.15 -9.88 4.43
CA SER A 12 -7.04 -10.82 4.25
C SER A 12 -5.69 -10.12 4.04
N PRO A 13 -4.56 -10.78 4.41
CA PRO A 13 -3.21 -10.26 4.16
C PRO A 13 -2.96 -9.95 2.67
N LEU A 14 -3.54 -10.76 1.77
CA LEU A 14 -3.41 -10.56 0.33
C LEU A 14 -4.14 -9.30 -0.15
N GLN A 15 -5.31 -8.99 0.42
CA GLN A 15 -6.01 -7.73 0.14
C GLN A 15 -5.22 -6.53 0.65
N LEU A 16 -4.58 -6.64 1.82
CA LEU A 16 -3.74 -5.59 2.38
C LEU A 16 -2.54 -5.31 1.47
N TYR A 17 -1.82 -6.35 1.07
CA TYR A 17 -0.69 -6.25 0.17
C TYR A 17 -1.07 -5.58 -1.17
N ARG A 18 -2.20 -5.99 -1.76
CA ARG A 18 -2.70 -5.39 -3.02
C ARG A 18 -3.13 -3.94 -2.83
N TYR A 19 -3.71 -3.59 -1.68
CA TYR A 19 -4.08 -2.22 -1.35
C TYR A 19 -2.84 -1.33 -1.23
N LEU A 20 -1.84 -1.76 -0.44
CA LEU A 20 -0.59 -1.03 -0.23
C LEU A 20 0.19 -0.81 -1.53
N LEU A 21 0.26 -1.82 -2.40
CA LEU A 21 0.85 -1.66 -3.73
C LEU A 21 0.09 -0.67 -4.61
N ARG A 22 -1.23 -0.55 -4.45
CA ARG A 22 -2.04 0.43 -5.18
C ARG A 22 -1.76 1.84 -4.68
N CYS A 23 -1.67 2.01 -3.36
CA CYS A 23 -1.28 3.28 -2.74
C CYS A 23 0.12 3.73 -3.16
N CYS A 24 1.07 2.79 -3.34
CA CYS A 24 2.39 3.13 -3.86
C CYS A 24 2.34 3.82 -5.23
N LYS A 25 1.35 3.52 -6.09
CA LYS A 25 1.20 4.17 -7.40
C LYS A 25 0.66 5.60 -7.33
N LEU A 26 0.05 5.97 -6.21
CA LEU A 26 -0.51 7.32 -5.98
C LEU A 26 0.54 8.29 -5.41
N LEU A 27 1.76 7.81 -5.11
CA LEU A 27 2.81 8.65 -4.55
C LEU A 27 3.38 9.61 -5.62
N PRO A 28 3.73 10.84 -5.22
CA PRO A 28 4.01 11.94 -6.14
C PRO A 28 5.34 11.81 -6.90
N THR A 29 6.30 11.01 -6.43
CA THR A 29 7.61 10.84 -7.10
C THR A 29 7.99 9.37 -7.22
N GLU A 30 8.65 9.00 -8.32
CA GLU A 30 9.10 7.62 -8.56
C GLU A 30 10.04 7.09 -7.46
N SER A 31 10.89 7.95 -6.89
CA SER A 31 11.76 7.58 -5.78
C SER A 31 10.98 7.10 -4.56
N LEU A 32 9.89 7.80 -4.21
CA LEU A 32 8.96 7.39 -3.14
C LEU A 32 8.20 6.11 -3.55
N GLN A 33 7.74 6.01 -4.80
CA GLN A 33 7.06 4.81 -5.30
C GLN A 33 7.94 3.56 -5.14
N HIS A 34 9.21 3.65 -5.56
CA HIS A 34 10.16 2.55 -5.47
C HIS A 34 10.47 2.19 -4.02
N TYR A 35 10.80 3.17 -3.17
CA TYR A 35 11.10 2.95 -1.77
C TYR A 35 9.95 2.21 -1.05
N TYR A 36 8.73 2.73 -1.15
CA TYR A 36 7.59 2.13 -0.47
C TYR A 36 7.18 0.79 -1.08
N ARG A 37 7.29 0.63 -2.41
CA ARG A 37 7.02 -0.66 -3.05
C ARG A 37 7.98 -1.74 -2.58
N HIS A 38 9.25 -1.41 -2.39
CA HIS A 38 10.24 -2.33 -1.83
C HIS A 38 9.95 -2.64 -0.36
N ALA A 39 9.66 -1.63 0.46
CA ALA A 39 9.29 -1.83 1.86
C ALA A 39 8.07 -2.74 2.02
N VAL A 40 6.99 -2.50 1.25
CA VAL A 40 5.78 -3.33 1.27
C VAL A 40 6.06 -4.77 0.86
N LYS A 41 6.93 -4.99 -0.14
CA LYS A 41 7.35 -6.34 -0.55
C LYS A 41 8.24 -7.04 0.49
N GLN A 42 8.95 -6.29 1.32
CA GLN A 42 9.85 -6.84 2.32
C GLN A 42 9.12 -7.18 3.62
N SER A 43 8.02 -6.48 3.92
CA SER A 43 7.22 -6.69 5.13
C SER A 43 6.08 -7.71 4.99
N PHE A 44 5.77 -8.17 3.77
CA PHE A 44 4.74 -9.18 3.47
C PHE A 44 5.37 -10.44 2.91
#